data_AF-A0A0M8MKX6-F1
#
_entry.id   AF-A0A0M8MKX6-F1
#
_cell.length_a   1.000
_cell.length_b   1.000
_cell.length_c   1.000
_cell.angle_alpha   90.00
_cell.angle_beta   90.00
_cell.angle_gamma   90.00
#
_symmetry.space_group_name_H-M   'P 1'
#
loop_
_entity.id
_entity.type
_entity.pdbx_description
1 polymer ?
#
loop_
_entity_poly.entity_id
_entity_poly.type
_entity_poly.pdbx_seq_one_letter_code
_entity_poly.pdbx_strand_id
1 'polypeptide(L)'
;MARETIQQALVQGLLARRFVARDDLRAIYGDLCSALQVSEAFEADLDAIQMSLSPLGLDVRTCHDQVTAVAYVALINAKGDSLAELATPYSPSELHYIRSLIGHMIHAPDARFAIPSTQALLVASHMQPTPLTKQAASDLLQNLERRGWFAYLRRTGAYTLTTRALCELDAFLRQEWEGAMYECLVCYALVTLGERCASPQCQAAVHTSCIDAFCARHTSCPQCHQ
;
A
#
# COMPACT_ATOMS: atom_id res chain seq x y z
N MET A 1 -11.81 -10.81 -30.33
CA MET A 1 -10.75 -10.02 -31.01
C MET A 1 -10.65 -8.61 -30.43
N ALA A 2 -11.49 -7.62 -30.78
CA ALA A 2 -11.29 -6.22 -30.34
C ALA A 2 -11.36 -6.02 -28.80
N ARG A 3 -12.29 -6.68 -28.11
CA ARG A 3 -12.40 -6.62 -26.63
C ARG A 3 -11.24 -7.31 -25.92
N GLU A 4 -10.74 -8.43 -26.45
CA GLU A 4 -9.55 -9.11 -25.93
C GLU A 4 -8.30 -8.23 -26.06
N THR A 5 -8.18 -7.47 -27.15
CA THR A 5 -7.08 -6.50 -27.32
C THR A 5 -7.10 -5.42 -26.25
N ILE A 6 -8.28 -4.92 -25.86
CA ILE A 6 -8.42 -3.95 -24.76
C ILE A 6 -7.99 -4.57 -23.44
N GLN A 7 -8.44 -5.79 -23.15
CA GLN A 7 -8.06 -6.51 -21.93
C GLN A 7 -6.54 -6.76 -21.87
N GLN A 8 -5.92 -7.13 -22.99
CA GLN A 8 -4.47 -7.28 -23.09
C GLN A 8 -3.72 -5.95 -22.87
N ALA A 9 -4.22 -4.85 -23.44
CA ALA A 9 -3.63 -3.53 -23.23
C ALA A 9 -3.73 -3.08 -21.76
N LEU A 10 -4.86 -3.36 -21.10
CA LEU A 10 -5.02 -3.12 -19.66
C LEU A 10 -4.04 -3.94 -18.82
N VAL A 11 -3.88 -5.24 -19.11
CA VAL A 11 -2.90 -6.09 -18.43
C VAL A 11 -1.48 -5.55 -18.61
N GLN A 12 -1.10 -5.15 -19.83
CA GLN A 12 0.22 -4.56 -20.09
C GLN A 12 0.41 -3.25 -19.32
N GLY A 13 -0.61 -2.39 -19.27
CA GLY A 13 -0.58 -1.15 -18.50
C GLY A 13 -0.43 -1.38 -16.99
N LEU A 14 -1.17 -2.35 -16.45
CA LEU A 14 -1.11 -2.74 -15.04
C LEU A 14 0.23 -3.39 -14.70
N LEU A 15 0.82 -4.22 -15.57
CA LEU A 15 2.15 -4.78 -15.36
C LEU A 15 3.25 -3.70 -15.36
N ALA A 16 3.11 -2.68 -16.22
CA ALA A 16 4.10 -1.62 -16.34
C ALA A 16 4.05 -0.63 -15.16
N ARG A 17 2.85 -0.24 -14.72
CA ARG A 17 2.67 0.77 -13.66
C ARG A 17 2.49 0.17 -12.27
N ARG A 18 1.93 -1.04 -12.18
CA ARG A 18 1.53 -1.81 -10.98
C ARG A 18 0.55 -1.13 -10.03
N PHE A 19 0.55 0.19 -9.95
CA PHE A 19 -0.30 0.99 -9.10
C PHE A 19 -0.69 2.26 -9.87
N VAL A 20 -1.98 2.46 -10.12
CA VAL A 20 -2.48 3.57 -10.93
C VAL A 20 -3.76 4.14 -10.33
N ALA A 21 -3.98 5.45 -10.42
CA ALA A 21 -5.26 6.03 -10.03
C ALA A 21 -6.37 5.45 -10.90
N ARG A 22 -7.51 5.13 -10.28
CA ARG A 22 -8.63 4.49 -10.96
C ARG A 22 -9.18 5.39 -12.07
N ASP A 23 -9.27 6.69 -11.83
CA ASP A 23 -9.77 7.66 -12.80
C ASP A 23 -8.83 7.76 -14.02
N ASP A 24 -7.51 7.76 -13.81
CA ASP A 24 -6.53 7.73 -14.90
C ASP A 24 -6.66 6.46 -15.73
N LEU A 25 -6.81 5.30 -15.07
CA LEU A 25 -7.00 4.02 -15.76
C LEU A 25 -8.31 3.97 -16.54
N ARG A 26 -9.38 4.54 -15.98
CA ARG A 26 -10.69 4.66 -16.64
C ARG A 26 -10.63 5.56 -17.87
N ALA A 27 -9.90 6.66 -17.79
CA ALA A 27 -9.68 7.58 -18.92
C ALA A 27 -8.91 6.87 -20.05
N ILE A 28 -7.78 6.23 -19.72
CA ILE A 28 -6.99 5.44 -20.70
C ILE A 28 -7.85 4.35 -21.34
N TYR A 29 -8.68 3.66 -20.56
CA TYR A 29 -9.60 2.65 -21.06
C TYR A 29 -10.65 3.23 -22.02
N GLY A 30 -11.23 4.39 -21.70
CA GLY A 30 -12.19 5.09 -22.57
C GLY A 30 -11.58 5.50 -23.92
N ASP A 31 -10.34 6.00 -23.90
CA ASP A 31 -9.59 6.33 -25.12
C ASP A 31 -9.35 5.09 -26.00
N LEU A 32 -8.98 3.96 -25.38
CA LEU A 32 -8.80 2.68 -26.09
C LEU A 32 -10.12 2.14 -26.68
N CYS A 33 -11.21 2.21 -25.92
CA CYS A 33 -12.54 1.84 -26.38
C CYS A 33 -12.97 2.68 -27.59
N SER A 34 -12.75 3.99 -27.55
CA SER A 34 -13.05 4.89 -28.66
C SER A 34 -12.19 4.58 -29.89
N ALA A 35 -10.88 4.38 -29.72
CA ALA A 35 -9.96 4.07 -30.81
C ALA A 35 -10.28 2.73 -31.50
N LEU A 36 -10.74 1.74 -30.74
CA LEU A 36 -11.09 0.40 -31.24
C LEU A 36 -12.58 0.24 -31.56
N GLN A 37 -13.38 1.29 -31.38
CA GLN A 37 -14.84 1.29 -31.60
C GLN A 37 -15.57 0.18 -30.81
N VAL A 38 -15.19 0.00 -29.54
CA VAL A 38 -15.81 -0.98 -28.62
C VAL A 38 -16.56 -0.24 -27.52
N SER A 39 -17.72 -0.77 -27.11
CA SER A 39 -18.47 -0.23 -25.98
C SER A 39 -17.69 -0.36 -24.67
N GLU A 40 -17.72 0.69 -23.85
CA GLU A 40 -17.10 0.67 -22.54
C GLU A 40 -17.81 -0.31 -21.60
N ALA A 41 -17.06 -1.21 -20.99
CA ALA A 41 -17.51 -2.07 -19.90
C ALA A 41 -16.36 -2.30 -18.90
N PHE A 42 -15.86 -1.20 -18.33
CA PHE A 42 -14.64 -1.18 -17.52
C PHE A 42 -14.65 -2.17 -16.35
N GLU A 43 -15.72 -2.19 -15.54
CA GLU A 43 -15.81 -3.12 -14.40
C GLU A 43 -15.80 -4.57 -14.86
N ALA A 44 -16.58 -4.90 -15.89
CA ALA A 44 -16.65 -6.27 -16.42
C ALA A 44 -15.30 -6.72 -17.01
N ASP A 45 -14.56 -5.82 -17.66
CA ASP A 45 -13.23 -6.13 -18.19
C ASP A 45 -12.18 -6.23 -17.07
N LEU A 46 -12.27 -5.43 -16.00
CA LEU A 46 -11.42 -5.58 -14.82
C LEU A 46 -11.65 -6.93 -14.13
N ASP A 47 -12.91 -7.33 -13.94
CA ASP A 47 -13.27 -8.63 -13.37
C ASP A 47 -12.77 -9.79 -14.24
N ALA A 48 -12.90 -9.69 -15.56
CA ALA A 48 -12.38 -10.67 -16.49
C ALA A 48 -10.84 -10.78 -16.41
N ILE A 49 -10.14 -9.65 -16.31
CA ILE A 49 -8.69 -9.61 -16.12
C ILE A 49 -8.31 -10.28 -14.79
N GLN A 50 -8.99 -9.94 -13.70
CA GLN A 50 -8.76 -10.55 -12.39
C GLN A 50 -8.86 -12.07 -12.45
N MET A 51 -9.91 -12.60 -13.08
CA MET A 51 -10.08 -14.05 -13.27
C MET A 51 -8.96 -14.68 -14.10
N SER A 52 -8.45 -13.96 -15.11
CA SER A 52 -7.37 -14.45 -15.97
C SER A 52 -5.99 -14.46 -15.28
N LEU A 53 -5.77 -13.54 -14.32
CA LEU A 53 -4.51 -13.37 -13.61
C LEU A 53 -4.42 -14.20 -12.33
N SER A 54 -5.56 -14.54 -11.71
CA SER A 54 -5.61 -15.35 -10.49
C SER A 54 -4.83 -16.68 -10.57
N PRO A 55 -4.90 -17.48 -11.66
CA PRO A 55 -4.11 -18.71 -11.79
C PRO A 55 -2.59 -18.49 -11.79
N LEU A 56 -2.13 -17.28 -12.11
CA LEU A 56 -0.72 -16.90 -12.10
C LEU A 56 -0.25 -16.47 -10.69
N GLY A 57 -1.17 -16.41 -9.72
CA GLY A 57 -0.92 -15.86 -8.40
C GLY A 57 -0.83 -14.33 -8.39
N LEU A 58 -1.49 -13.67 -9.34
CA LEU A 58 -1.63 -12.22 -9.40
C LEU A 58 -3.07 -11.82 -9.06
N ASP A 59 -3.22 -10.67 -8.41
CA ASP A 59 -4.50 -10.17 -7.93
C ASP A 59 -4.61 -8.67 -8.27
N VAL A 60 -5.72 -8.27 -8.87
CA VAL A 60 -6.08 -6.90 -9.21
C VAL A 60 -6.98 -6.38 -8.11
N ARG A 61 -6.42 -5.55 -7.24
CA ARG A 61 -7.15 -4.96 -6.11
C ARG A 61 -7.43 -3.49 -6.33
N THR A 62 -8.57 -3.05 -5.80
CA THR A 62 -8.83 -1.63 -5.61
C THR A 62 -8.47 -1.25 -4.17
N CYS A 63 -7.78 -0.14 -3.99
CA CYS A 63 -7.57 0.49 -2.70
C CYS A 63 -7.82 2.00 -2.81
N HIS A 64 -7.72 2.73 -1.71
CA HIS A 64 -7.86 4.18 -1.72
C HIS A 64 -6.88 4.84 -0.76
N ASP A 65 -6.57 6.11 -1.03
CA ASP A 65 -5.76 6.92 -0.13
C ASP A 65 -6.49 7.18 1.20
N GLN A 66 -5.79 6.95 2.30
CA GLN A 66 -6.37 7.02 3.65
C GLN A 66 -6.82 8.43 4.07
N VAL A 67 -6.44 9.47 3.32
CA VAL A 67 -6.79 10.86 3.62
C VAL A 67 -7.65 11.46 2.51
N THR A 68 -7.22 11.35 1.26
CA THR A 68 -7.91 12.01 0.13
C THR A 68 -9.04 11.19 -0.48
N ALA A 69 -9.18 9.92 -0.09
CA ALA A 69 -10.13 8.96 -0.64
C ALA A 69 -9.95 8.65 -2.15
N VAL A 70 -8.87 9.14 -2.79
CA VAL A 70 -8.58 8.83 -4.20
C VAL A 70 -8.40 7.33 -4.37
N ALA A 71 -9.16 6.73 -5.29
CA ALA A 71 -9.15 5.31 -5.57
C ALA A 71 -8.01 4.92 -6.51
N TYR A 72 -7.39 3.77 -6.26
CA TYR A 72 -6.31 3.21 -7.05
C TYR A 72 -6.62 1.76 -7.42
N VAL A 73 -6.14 1.34 -8.59
CA VAL A 73 -6.10 -0.06 -9.00
C VAL A 73 -4.65 -0.52 -8.94
N ALA A 74 -4.43 -1.62 -8.23
CA ALA A 74 -3.13 -2.22 -7.99
C ALA A 74 -3.10 -3.66 -8.50
N LEU A 75 -2.03 -4.01 -9.20
CA LEU A 75 -1.69 -5.40 -9.51
C LEU A 75 -0.70 -5.89 -8.46
N ILE A 76 -1.14 -6.82 -7.63
CA ILE A 76 -0.37 -7.35 -6.51
C ILE A 76 -0.07 -8.84 -6.71
N ASN A 77 0.97 -9.32 -6.04
CA ASN A 77 1.22 -10.75 -5.96
C ASN A 77 0.38 -11.35 -4.82
N ALA A 78 -0.42 -12.36 -5.15
CA ALA A 78 -1.26 -13.06 -4.19
C ALA A 78 -0.47 -14.05 -3.32
N LYS A 79 0.80 -14.36 -3.67
CA LYS A 79 1.64 -15.25 -2.87
C LYS A 79 2.18 -14.51 -1.64
N GLY A 80 2.21 -15.20 -0.50
CA GLY A 80 2.54 -14.62 0.82
C GLY A 80 3.98 -14.11 1.00
N ASP A 81 4.86 -14.27 0.00
CA ASP A 81 6.21 -13.71 0.03
C ASP A 81 6.28 -12.39 -0.77
N SER A 82 5.39 -11.44 -0.49
CA SER A 82 5.30 -10.17 -1.22
C SER A 82 6.52 -9.26 -0.99
N LEU A 83 7.31 -9.49 0.06
CA LEU A 83 8.63 -8.86 0.20
C LEU A 83 9.61 -9.31 -0.90
N ALA A 84 9.40 -10.47 -1.54
CA ALA A 84 10.19 -10.89 -2.69
C ALA A 84 10.04 -9.95 -3.90
N GLU A 85 8.95 -9.18 -4.00
CA GLU A 85 8.77 -8.17 -5.05
C GLU A 85 9.59 -6.91 -4.79
N LEU A 86 9.79 -6.56 -3.51
CA LEU A 86 10.84 -5.62 -3.12
C LEU A 86 12.23 -6.22 -3.38
N ALA A 87 12.41 -7.54 -3.28
CA ALA A 87 13.73 -8.19 -3.25
C ALA A 87 14.52 -8.18 -4.56
N THR A 88 13.88 -8.17 -5.73
CA THR A 88 14.61 -8.31 -7.00
C THR A 88 15.72 -7.26 -7.24
N PRO A 89 15.58 -5.98 -6.85
CA PRO A 89 16.67 -5.00 -6.93
C PRO A 89 17.57 -4.86 -5.69
N TYR A 90 17.26 -5.49 -4.54
CA TYR A 90 17.94 -5.20 -3.28
C TYR A 90 18.78 -6.38 -2.78
N SER A 91 19.95 -6.08 -2.23
CA SER A 91 20.78 -7.06 -1.54
C SER A 91 20.13 -7.55 -0.24
N PRO A 92 20.55 -8.71 0.30
CA PRO A 92 20.03 -9.23 1.57
C PRO A 92 20.16 -8.23 2.74
N SER A 93 21.25 -7.46 2.81
CA SER A 93 21.46 -6.43 3.84
C SER A 93 20.50 -5.24 3.67
N GLU A 94 20.23 -4.83 2.43
CA GLU A 94 19.24 -3.78 2.15
C GLU A 94 17.81 -4.24 2.46
N LEU A 95 17.47 -5.50 2.16
CA LEU A 95 16.17 -6.07 2.53
C LEU A 95 16.00 -6.18 4.03
N HIS A 96 17.05 -6.59 4.75
CA HIS A 96 17.05 -6.59 6.21
C HIS A 96 16.79 -5.18 6.75
N TYR A 97 17.47 -4.16 6.18
CA TYR A 97 17.23 -2.76 6.54
C TYR A 97 15.81 -2.30 6.28
N ILE A 98 15.25 -2.60 5.10
CA ILE A 98 13.87 -2.24 4.76
C ILE A 98 12.89 -2.85 5.78
N ARG A 99 13.04 -4.15 6.10
CA ARG A 99 12.22 -4.82 7.13
C ARG A 99 12.36 -4.15 8.49
N SER A 100 13.59 -3.80 8.90
CA SER A 100 13.84 -3.10 10.16
C SER A 100 13.18 -1.73 10.19
N LEU A 101 13.24 -0.96 9.09
CA LEU A 101 12.57 0.34 9.00
C LEU A 101 11.05 0.22 9.14
N ILE A 102 10.45 -0.74 8.45
CA ILE A 102 9.00 -1.00 8.55
C ILE A 102 8.64 -1.38 9.99
N GLY A 103 9.42 -2.27 10.62
CA GLY A 103 9.23 -2.64 12.02
C GLY A 103 9.30 -1.43 12.96
N HIS A 104 10.25 -0.52 12.76
CA HIS A 104 10.33 0.72 13.54
C HIS A 104 9.17 1.69 13.28
N MET A 105 8.65 1.76 12.06
CA MET A 105 7.45 2.55 11.75
C MET A 105 6.23 1.98 12.47
N ILE A 106 6.02 0.66 12.42
CA ILE A 106 4.86 -0.01 13.02
C ILE A 106 4.86 0.14 14.54
N HIS A 107 6.02 -0.03 15.19
CA HIS A 107 6.16 0.13 16.64
C HIS A 107 6.42 1.58 17.07
N ALA A 108 6.23 2.56 16.19
CA ALA A 108 6.40 3.96 16.55
C ALA A 108 5.40 4.33 17.67
N PRO A 109 5.84 5.13 18.67
CA PRO A 109 4.96 5.53 19.76
C PRO A 109 3.75 6.30 19.20
N ASP A 110 2.63 6.16 19.91
CA ASP A 110 1.32 6.72 19.56
C ASP A 110 0.76 6.25 18.21
N ALA A 111 1.27 5.13 17.68
CA ALA A 111 0.90 4.59 16.38
C ALA A 111 1.04 5.63 15.25
N ARG A 112 2.16 6.35 15.25
CA ARG A 112 2.46 7.36 14.21
C ARG A 112 2.81 6.76 12.85
N PHE A 113 3.11 5.45 12.80
CA PHE A 113 3.49 4.73 11.58
C PHE A 113 4.59 5.43 10.76
N ALA A 114 5.52 6.07 11.45
CA ALA A 114 6.56 6.88 10.83
C ALA A 114 7.86 6.85 11.63
N ILE A 115 8.98 6.92 10.92
CA ILE A 115 10.33 6.94 11.49
C ILE A 115 11.07 8.23 11.08
N PRO A 116 11.59 9.03 12.02
CA PRO A 116 12.43 10.19 11.71
C PRO A 116 13.64 9.82 10.85
N SER A 117 14.03 10.67 9.89
CA SER A 117 15.16 10.38 9.00
C SER A 117 16.48 10.13 9.75
N THR A 118 16.70 10.86 10.84
CA THR A 118 17.87 10.68 11.72
C THR A 118 17.90 9.31 12.36
N GLN A 119 16.73 8.82 12.81
CA GLN A 119 16.59 7.49 13.40
C GLN A 119 16.74 6.40 12.34
N ALA A 120 16.20 6.59 11.13
CA ALA A 120 16.38 5.66 10.03
C ALA A 120 17.86 5.42 9.70
N LEU A 121 18.66 6.49 9.59
CA LEU A 121 20.10 6.38 9.36
C LEU A 121 20.86 5.73 10.54
N LEU A 122 20.36 5.92 11.76
CA LEU A 122 20.92 5.29 12.96
C LEU A 122 20.69 3.77 12.93
N VAL A 123 19.47 3.33 12.59
CA VAL A 123 19.11 1.91 12.44
C VAL A 123 20.08 1.23 11.47
N ALA A 124 20.35 1.86 10.33
CA ALA A 124 21.26 1.33 9.31
C ALA A 124 22.68 1.04 9.87
N SER A 125 23.17 1.92 10.73
CA SER A 125 24.52 1.86 11.31
C SER A 125 24.64 0.79 12.41
N HIS A 126 23.52 0.41 13.04
CA HIS A 126 23.48 -0.55 14.14
C HIS A 126 22.98 -1.94 13.72
N MET A 127 22.62 -2.14 12.45
CA MET A 127 22.21 -3.45 11.97
C MET A 127 23.31 -4.49 12.11
N GLN A 128 22.89 -5.73 12.36
CA GLN A 128 23.74 -6.91 12.42
C GLN A 128 23.16 -8.00 11.50
N PRO A 129 23.98 -8.82 10.84
CA PRO A 129 25.45 -8.88 10.92
C PRO A 129 26.17 -7.84 10.06
N THR A 130 25.48 -7.23 9.10
CA THR A 130 26.09 -6.34 8.10
C THR A 130 25.42 -4.95 8.17
N PRO A 131 26.06 -3.97 8.82
CA PRO A 131 25.55 -2.61 8.83
C PRO A 131 25.69 -1.96 7.46
N LEU A 132 24.79 -1.02 7.15
CA LEU A 132 24.90 -0.17 5.96
C LEU A 132 25.62 1.13 6.33
N THR A 133 26.38 1.68 5.38
CA THR A 133 26.93 3.03 5.56
C THR A 133 25.81 4.06 5.55
N LYS A 134 26.00 5.20 6.21
CA LYS A 134 25.00 6.29 6.20
C LYS A 134 24.67 6.77 4.79
N GLN A 135 25.66 6.79 3.90
CA GLN A 135 25.45 7.16 2.50
C GLN A 135 24.58 6.12 1.79
N ALA A 136 24.93 4.83 1.87
CA ALA A 136 24.14 3.76 1.26
C ALA A 136 22.70 3.73 1.79
N ALA A 137 22.51 3.93 3.11
CA ALA A 137 21.20 4.01 3.72
C ALA A 137 20.38 5.22 3.22
N SER A 138 21.02 6.38 3.03
CA SER A 138 20.36 7.57 2.48
C SER A 138 19.95 7.36 1.03
N ASP A 139 20.84 6.79 0.20
CA ASP A 139 20.57 6.49 -1.20
C ASP A 139 19.42 5.48 -1.35
N LEU A 140 19.38 4.47 -0.48
CA LEU A 140 18.31 3.49 -0.44
C LEU A 140 16.97 4.11 -0.02
N LEU A 141 16.94 4.98 1.00
CA LEU A 141 15.73 5.71 1.39
C LEU A 141 15.18 6.57 0.25
N GLN A 142 16.06 7.28 -0.47
CA GLN A 142 15.66 8.06 -1.66
C GLN A 142 15.17 7.16 -2.80
N ASN A 143 15.73 5.95 -2.95
CA ASN A 143 15.27 4.98 -3.93
C ASN A 143 13.85 4.47 -3.59
N LEU A 144 13.61 4.14 -2.33
CA LEU A 144 12.31 3.70 -1.82
C LEU A 144 11.25 4.79 -1.98
N GLU A 145 11.62 6.05 -1.71
CA GLU A 145 10.74 7.20 -1.94
C GLU A 145 10.39 7.35 -3.42
N ARG A 146 11.40 7.35 -4.31
CA ARG A 146 11.22 7.49 -5.75
C ARG A 146 10.37 6.37 -6.36
N ARG A 147 10.50 5.15 -5.85
CA ARG A 147 9.70 3.99 -6.28
C ARG A 147 8.30 3.98 -5.65
N GLY A 148 8.00 4.92 -4.75
CA GLY A 148 6.70 5.04 -4.11
C GLY A 148 6.45 3.98 -3.04
N TRP A 149 7.50 3.44 -2.42
CA TRP A 149 7.37 2.56 -1.25
C TRP A 149 7.24 3.37 0.04
N PHE A 150 8.09 4.38 0.20
CA PHE A 150 8.03 5.31 1.32
C PHE A 150 7.63 6.71 0.86
N ALA A 151 7.03 7.49 1.76
CA ALA A 151 6.82 8.92 1.60
C ALA A 151 7.66 9.67 2.63
N TYR A 152 8.32 10.75 2.20
CA TYR A 152 9.01 11.66 3.10
C TYR A 152 8.08 12.80 3.55
N LEU A 153 7.73 12.81 4.83
CA LEU A 153 6.88 13.81 5.46
C LEU A 153 7.71 15.07 5.75
N ARG A 154 7.75 16.02 4.81
CA ARG A 154 8.57 17.24 4.92
C ARG A 154 8.31 18.05 6.20
N ARG A 155 7.09 18.02 6.74
CA ARG A 155 6.72 18.75 7.96
C ARG A 155 7.36 18.18 9.23
N THR A 156 7.52 16.85 9.30
CA THR A 156 8.03 16.15 10.49
C THR A 156 9.44 15.60 10.30
N GLY A 157 9.95 15.59 9.07
CA GLY A 157 11.26 15.03 8.73
C GLY A 157 11.31 13.50 8.84
N ALA A 158 10.18 12.82 8.64
CA ALA A 158 10.05 11.38 8.84
C ALA A 158 9.65 10.63 7.57
N TYR A 159 9.96 9.35 7.50
CA TYR A 159 9.49 8.43 6.47
C TYR A 159 8.28 7.63 6.97
N THR A 160 7.33 7.36 6.09
CA THR A 160 6.17 6.47 6.33
C THR A 160 5.90 5.61 5.09
N LEU A 161 5.09 4.57 5.22
CA LEU A 161 4.63 3.76 4.09
C LEU A 161 3.62 4.53 3.24
N THR A 162 3.71 4.38 1.92
CA THR A 162 2.70 4.92 1.00
C THR A 162 1.46 4.03 0.94
N THR A 163 0.36 4.55 0.38
CA THR A 163 -0.84 3.76 0.02
C THR A 163 -0.50 2.57 -0.88
N ARG A 164 0.42 2.78 -1.84
CA ARG A 164 0.95 1.70 -2.69
C ARG A 164 1.59 0.60 -1.86
N ALA A 165 2.50 0.95 -0.95
CA ALA A 165 3.20 -0.02 -0.14
C ALA A 165 2.26 -0.79 0.78
N LEU A 166 1.29 -0.12 1.37
CA LEU A 166 0.29 -0.75 2.24
C LEU A 166 -0.62 -1.71 1.45
N CYS A 167 -0.94 -1.40 0.20
CA CYS A 167 -1.74 -2.27 -0.66
C CYS A 167 -0.94 -3.48 -1.18
N GLU A 168 0.26 -3.26 -1.73
CA GLU A 168 1.08 -4.35 -2.28
C GLU A 168 1.65 -5.28 -1.20
N LEU A 169 1.97 -4.74 -0.01
CA LEU A 169 2.56 -5.51 1.09
C LEU A 169 1.53 -5.93 2.15
N ASP A 170 0.23 -5.74 1.91
CA ASP A 170 -0.83 -5.97 2.90
C ASP A 170 -0.69 -7.34 3.60
N ALA A 171 -0.57 -8.43 2.83
CA ALA A 171 -0.43 -9.77 3.37
C ALA A 171 0.84 -9.95 4.20
N PHE A 172 1.98 -9.42 3.74
CA PHE A 172 3.25 -9.48 4.46
C PHE A 172 3.19 -8.69 5.77
N LEU A 173 2.65 -7.46 5.73
CA LEU A 173 2.53 -6.60 6.90
C LEU A 173 1.67 -7.24 7.99
N ARG A 174 0.55 -7.86 7.60
CA ARG A 174 -0.35 -8.58 8.50
C ARG A 174 0.30 -9.80 9.14
N GLN A 175 1.03 -10.56 8.33
CA GLN A 175 1.68 -11.79 8.79
C GLN A 175 2.89 -11.50 9.71
N GLU A 176 3.72 -10.54 9.33
CA GLU A 176 4.98 -10.25 10.05
C GLU A 176 4.72 -9.50 11.37
N TRP A 177 3.69 -8.66 11.42
CA TRP A 177 3.34 -7.83 12.58
C TRP A 177 1.90 -8.07 13.04
N GLU A 178 1.53 -9.34 13.17
CA GLU A 178 0.21 -9.75 13.65
C GLU A 178 -0.12 -9.09 15.00
N GLY A 179 -1.29 -8.47 15.10
CA GLY A 179 -1.78 -7.80 16.31
C GLY A 179 -1.19 -6.40 16.59
N ALA A 180 -0.19 -5.95 15.82
CA ALA A 180 0.38 -4.60 15.92
C ALA A 180 -0.18 -3.61 14.88
N MET A 181 -0.91 -4.12 13.89
CA MET A 181 -1.53 -3.32 12.84
C MET A 181 -3.01 -3.09 13.11
N TYR A 182 -3.52 -1.93 12.69
CA TYR A 182 -4.94 -1.59 12.78
C TYR A 182 -5.65 -1.86 11.46
N GLU A 183 -6.93 -2.22 11.55
CA GLU A 183 -7.81 -2.44 10.39
C GLU A 183 -8.97 -1.45 10.41
N CYS A 184 -9.29 -0.91 9.24
CA CYS A 184 -10.39 0.03 9.12
C CYS A 184 -11.72 -0.70 9.28
N LEU A 185 -12.57 -0.23 10.19
CA LEU A 185 -13.91 -0.79 10.40
C LEU A 185 -14.87 -0.63 9.22
N VAL A 186 -14.50 0.17 8.20
CA VAL A 186 -15.32 0.42 7.01
C VAL A 186 -14.85 -0.39 5.81
N CYS A 187 -13.55 -0.32 5.48
CA CYS A 187 -13.01 -0.92 4.26
C CYS A 187 -12.12 -2.14 4.52
N TYR A 188 -11.85 -2.49 5.77
CA TYR A 188 -11.02 -3.62 6.21
C TYR A 188 -9.53 -3.57 5.79
N ALA A 189 -9.09 -2.48 5.14
CA ALA A 189 -7.68 -2.27 4.82
C ALA A 189 -6.88 -1.74 6.03
N LEU A 190 -5.56 -1.89 5.98
CA LEU A 190 -4.63 -1.46 7.03
C LEU A 190 -4.70 0.06 7.28
N VAL A 191 -4.76 0.48 8.54
CA VAL A 191 -4.81 1.88 8.97
C VAL A 191 -3.45 2.32 9.50
N THR A 192 -2.86 3.31 8.83
CA THR A 192 -1.69 4.04 9.33
C THR A 192 -1.97 5.53 9.52
N LEU A 193 -3.05 6.05 8.93
CA LEU A 193 -3.53 7.43 9.04
C LEU A 193 -5.04 7.40 9.28
N GLY A 194 -5.50 7.98 10.38
CA GLY A 194 -6.90 7.95 10.74
C GLY A 194 -7.17 8.17 12.22
N GLU A 195 -8.38 7.84 12.64
CA GLU A 195 -8.80 7.89 14.04
C GLU A 195 -8.80 6.51 14.66
N ARG A 196 -8.38 6.45 15.93
CA ARG A 196 -8.40 5.25 16.76
C ARG A 196 -9.32 5.48 17.95
N CYS A 197 -9.93 4.42 18.43
CA CYS A 197 -10.69 4.48 19.67
C CYS A 197 -9.80 4.93 20.83
N ALA A 198 -10.31 5.83 21.67
CA ALA A 198 -9.60 6.35 22.83
C ALA A 198 -9.45 5.31 23.96
N SER A 199 -10.27 4.25 23.97
CA SER A 199 -10.17 3.19 24.98
C SER A 199 -8.85 2.42 24.81
N PRO A 200 -7.98 2.32 25.84
CA PRO A 200 -6.60 1.81 25.70
C PRO A 200 -6.45 0.39 25.15
N GLN A 201 -7.47 -0.46 25.31
CA GLN A 201 -7.47 -1.86 24.86
C GLN A 201 -8.30 -2.07 23.59
N CYS A 202 -8.89 -1.01 23.03
CA CYS A 202 -9.70 -1.11 21.83
C CYS A 202 -8.82 -0.91 20.59
N GLN A 203 -8.91 -1.84 19.64
CA GLN A 203 -8.18 -1.75 18.37
C GLN A 203 -9.04 -1.19 17.23
N ALA A 204 -10.20 -0.60 17.54
CA ALA A 204 -11.03 0.05 16.55
C ALA A 204 -10.29 1.22 15.93
N ALA A 205 -10.18 1.21 14.61
CA ALA A 205 -9.59 2.29 13.84
C ALA A 205 -10.38 2.51 12.55
N VAL A 206 -10.31 3.72 12.03
CA VAL A 206 -10.89 4.11 10.75
C VAL A 206 -9.97 5.10 10.04
N HIS A 207 -9.82 4.96 8.72
CA HIS A 207 -9.07 5.94 7.94
C HIS A 207 -9.71 7.33 8.02
N THR A 208 -8.90 8.38 7.82
CA THR A 208 -9.41 9.75 7.70
C THR A 208 -10.44 9.87 6.57
N SER A 209 -10.23 9.20 5.44
CA SER A 209 -11.17 9.11 4.32
C SER A 209 -12.46 8.34 4.63
N CYS A 210 -12.45 7.47 5.64
CA CYS A 210 -13.57 6.59 5.99
C CYS A 210 -14.40 7.12 7.17
N ILE A 211 -13.97 8.20 7.84
CA ILE A 211 -14.57 8.67 9.09
C ILE A 211 -16.04 9.07 8.92
N ASP A 212 -16.38 9.78 7.84
CA ASP A 212 -17.75 10.24 7.59
C ASP A 212 -18.69 9.05 7.35
N ALA A 213 -18.24 8.05 6.59
CA ALA A 213 -19.00 6.83 6.33
C ALA A 213 -19.21 6.01 7.62
N PHE A 214 -18.21 5.99 8.51
CA PHE A 214 -18.32 5.36 9.81
C PHE A 214 -19.33 6.09 10.71
N CYS A 215 -19.17 7.41 10.88
CA CYS A 215 -20.03 8.24 11.72
C CYS A 215 -21.49 8.29 11.25
N ALA A 216 -21.75 8.08 9.95
CA ALA A 216 -23.10 7.97 9.42
C ALA A 216 -23.86 6.74 9.94
N ARG A 217 -23.16 5.71 10.44
CA ARG A 217 -23.74 4.43 10.91
C ARG A 217 -23.50 4.18 12.39
N HIS A 218 -22.54 4.87 13.00
CA HIS A 218 -22.10 4.63 14.37
C HIS A 218 -21.92 5.94 15.12
N THR A 219 -22.55 6.04 16.29
CA THR A 219 -22.37 7.16 17.23
C THR A 219 -21.38 6.86 18.35
N SER A 220 -20.99 5.58 18.49
CA SER A 220 -20.03 5.07 19.47
C SER A 220 -19.20 3.96 18.82
N CYS A 221 -18.05 3.64 19.41
CA CYS A 221 -17.20 2.56 18.94
C CYS A 221 -17.97 1.22 18.97
N PRO A 222 -18.10 0.49 17.85
CA PRO A 222 -18.86 -0.77 17.81
C PRO A 222 -18.13 -1.93 18.50
N GLN A 223 -16.84 -1.80 18.81
CA GLN A 223 -16.05 -2.85 19.47
C GLN A 223 -16.08 -2.77 21.00
N CYS A 224 -16.01 -1.55 21.57
CA CYS A 224 -16.01 -1.36 23.03
C CYS A 224 -17.27 -0.67 23.57
N HIS A 225 -18.16 -0.22 22.69
CA HIS A 225 -19.40 0.50 23.01
C HIS A 225 -19.19 1.77 23.84
N GLN A 226 -18.04 2.44 23.66
CA GLN A 226 -17.72 3.76 24.23
C GLN A 226 -17.73 4.85 23.16
#